data_AF-A0A443S755-F1
#
_entry.id   AF-A0A443S755-F1
#
_cell.length_a   1.000
_cell.length_b   1.000
_cell.length_c   1.000
_cell.angle_alpha   90.00
_cell.angle_beta   90.00
_cell.angle_gamma   90.00
#
_symmetry.space_group_name_H-M   'P 1'
#
loop_
_entity.id
_entity.type
_entity.pdbx_description
1 polymer ?
#
loop_
_entity_poly.entity_id
_entity_poly.type
_entity_poly.pdbx_seq_one_letter_code
_entity_poly.pdbx_strand_id
1 'polypeptide(L)'
;MAELLIDGSTAHRNVIYRCIYLMATYPDVQQKVHNEIVENIGSDDRQRLPYTQAVLAEAERFLVLETIAPVRMNIGKKLICDSI
;
A
#
# COMPACT_ATOMS: atom_id res chain seq x y z
N MET A 1 15.91 13.28 5.71
CA MET A 1 15.61 13.34 4.25
C MET A 1 15.74 11.98 3.56
N ALA A 2 16.82 11.22 3.78
CA ALA A 2 17.00 9.91 3.13
C ALA A 2 15.99 8.84 3.56
N GLU A 3 15.59 8.80 4.84
CA GLU A 3 14.67 7.78 5.37
C GLU A 3 13.30 7.78 4.69
N LEU A 4 12.66 8.95 4.57
CA LEU A 4 11.36 9.11 3.90
C LEU A 4 11.41 8.66 2.43
N LEU A 5 12.52 8.93 1.74
CA LEU A 5 12.69 8.55 0.33
C LEU A 5 12.85 7.03 0.17
N ILE A 6 13.60 6.39 1.07
CA ILE A 6 13.84 4.94 1.05
C ILE A 6 12.54 4.19 1.36
N ASP A 7 11.82 4.66 2.39
CA ASP A 7 10.53 4.11 2.82
C ASP A 7 9.49 4.17 1.68
N GLY A 8 9.27 5.37 1.14
CA GLY A 8 8.37 5.54 0.00
C GLY A 8 8.80 4.73 -1.23
N SER A 9 10.07 4.75 -1.62
CA SER A 9 10.53 4.08 -2.85
C SER A 9 10.31 2.56 -2.83
N THR A 10 10.54 1.91 -1.70
CA THR A 10 10.39 0.45 -1.58
C THR A 10 8.92 0.03 -1.53
N ALA A 11 8.09 0.72 -0.76
CA ALA A 11 6.66 0.43 -0.64
C ALA A 11 5.91 0.61 -1.97
N HIS A 12 6.08 1.76 -2.63
CA HIS A 12 5.37 2.05 -3.88
C HIS A 12 5.76 1.11 -5.02
N ARG A 13 7.05 0.73 -5.13
CA ARG A 13 7.51 -0.25 -6.13
C ARG A 13 6.80 -1.58 -5.93
N ASN A 14 6.75 -2.08 -4.69
CA ASN A 14 6.14 -3.37 -4.39
C ASN A 14 4.64 -3.39 -4.69
N VAL A 15 3.91 -2.32 -4.35
CA VAL A 15 2.49 -2.17 -4.70
C VAL A 15 2.30 -2.24 -6.22
N ILE A 16 3.06 -1.48 -6.99
CA ILE A 16 2.95 -1.46 -8.46
C ILE A 16 3.23 -2.84 -9.05
N TYR A 17 4.31 -3.51 -8.64
CA TYR A 17 4.62 -4.86 -9.10
C TYR A 17 3.49 -5.84 -8.80
N ARG A 18 2.86 -5.73 -7.63
CA ARG A 18 1.76 -6.61 -7.22
C ARG A 18 0.51 -6.35 -8.06
N CYS A 19 0.16 -5.10 -8.29
CA CYS A 19 -0.96 -4.75 -9.18
C CYS A 19 -0.75 -5.34 -10.57
N ILE A 20 0.43 -5.14 -11.16
CA ILE A 20 0.76 -5.70 -12.48
C ILE A 20 0.69 -7.23 -12.46
N TYR A 21 1.22 -7.86 -11.41
CA TYR A 21 1.18 -9.31 -11.26
C TYR A 21 -0.25 -9.87 -11.15
N LEU A 22 -1.10 -9.23 -10.35
CA LEU A 22 -2.52 -9.59 -10.22
C LEU A 22 -3.24 -9.42 -11.56
N MET A 23 -3.02 -8.31 -12.24
CA MET A 23 -3.61 -8.03 -13.54
C MET A 23 -3.12 -8.97 -14.66
N ALA A 24 -1.86 -9.40 -14.60
CA ALA A 24 -1.30 -10.39 -15.53
C ALA A 24 -1.82 -11.81 -15.26
N THR A 25 -2.08 -12.15 -13.99
CA THR A 25 -2.58 -13.47 -13.59
C THR A 25 -4.09 -13.59 -13.80
N TYR A 26 -4.83 -12.49 -13.63
CA TYR A 26 -6.29 -12.41 -13.73
C TYR A 26 -6.69 -11.42 -14.85
N PRO A 27 -6.67 -11.86 -16.13
CA PRO A 27 -6.96 -10.98 -17.26
C PRO A 27 -8.40 -10.43 -17.26
N ASP A 28 -9.34 -11.10 -16.59
CA ASP A 28 -10.70 -10.61 -16.38
C ASP A 28 -10.76 -9.38 -15.46
N VAL A 29 -9.91 -9.34 -14.43
CA VAL A 29 -9.75 -8.19 -13.54
C VAL A 29 -9.12 -7.03 -14.31
N GLN A 30 -8.08 -7.30 -15.11
CA GLN A 30 -7.43 -6.31 -15.98
C GLN A 30 -8.43 -5.65 -16.93
N GLN A 31 -9.31 -6.44 -17.57
CA GLN A 31 -10.32 -5.91 -18.49
C GLN A 31 -11.34 -5.01 -17.77
N LYS A 32 -11.79 -5.40 -16.57
CA LYS A 32 -12.75 -4.61 -15.78
C LYS A 32 -12.15 -3.28 -15.32
N VAL A 33 -10.90 -3.30 -14.84
CA VAL A 33 -10.17 -2.08 -14.47
C VAL A 33 -10.00 -1.17 -15.69
N HIS A 34 -9.60 -1.72 -16.83
CA HIS A 34 -9.43 -0.94 -18.05
C HIS A 34 -10.74 -0.27 -18.51
N ASN A 35 -11.84 -1.02 -18.51
CA ASN A 35 -13.16 -0.49 -18.89
C ASN A 35 -13.59 0.64 -17.94
N GLU A 36 -13.45 0.43 -16.63
CA GLU A 36 -13.78 1.45 -15.63
C GLU A 36 -12.98 2.74 -15.85
N ILE A 37 -11.69 2.62 -16.16
CA ILE A 37 -10.81 3.76 -16.45
C ILE A 37 -11.26 4.49 -17.72
N VAL A 38 -11.52 3.77 -18.81
CA VAL A 38 -11.92 4.36 -20.10
C VAL A 38 -13.28 5.05 -19.98
N GLU A 39 -14.21 4.50 -19.21
CA GLU A 39 -15.56 5.05 -19.02
C GLU A 39 -15.57 6.31 -18.13
N ASN A 40 -14.61 6.43 -17.20
CA ASN A 40 -14.66 7.45 -16.14
C ASN A 40 -13.55 8.52 -16.21
N ILE A 41 -12.58 8.42 -17.13
CA ILE A 41 -11.51 9.41 -17.27
C ILE A 41 -12.08 10.78 -17.70
N GLY A 42 -11.74 11.81 -16.93
CA GLY A 42 -12.20 13.19 -16.97
C GLY A 42 -11.37 14.09 -16.03
N SER A 43 -11.95 15.16 -15.49
CA SER A 43 -11.22 16.13 -14.66
C SER A 43 -11.19 15.79 -13.15
N ASP A 44 -11.85 14.71 -12.70
CA ASP A 44 -11.93 14.36 -11.27
C ASP A 44 -12.13 12.84 -11.06
N ASP A 45 -11.10 12.07 -11.42
CA ASP A 45 -11.24 10.64 -11.73
C ASP A 45 -11.15 9.73 -10.51
N ARG A 46 -10.48 10.16 -9.43
CA ARG A 46 -10.20 9.27 -8.29
C ARG A 46 -11.46 8.79 -7.55
N GLN A 47 -12.50 9.60 -7.47
CA GLN A 47 -13.76 9.20 -6.82
C GLN A 47 -14.63 8.31 -7.73
N ARG A 48 -14.33 8.26 -9.03
CA ARG A 48 -15.13 7.55 -10.05
C ARG A 48 -14.57 6.18 -10.41
N LEU A 49 -13.51 5.72 -9.74
CA LEU A 49 -12.86 4.44 -9.99
C LEU A 49 -12.94 3.48 -8.78
N PRO A 50 -14.14 3.17 -8.25
CA PRO A 50 -14.30 2.32 -7.07
C PRO A 50 -13.71 0.91 -7.24
N TYR A 51 -13.79 0.33 -8.44
CA TYR A 51 -13.26 -1.01 -8.72
C TYR A 51 -11.73 -0.99 -8.75
N THR A 52 -11.13 0.01 -9.38
CA THR A 52 -9.67 0.22 -9.38
C THR A 52 -9.15 0.43 -7.95
N GLN A 53 -9.88 1.19 -7.12
CA GLN A 53 -9.55 1.34 -5.69
C GLN A 53 -9.68 0.02 -4.93
N ALA A 54 -10.68 -0.81 -5.22
CA ALA A 54 -10.84 -2.12 -4.60
C ALA A 54 -9.69 -3.07 -4.97
N VAL A 55 -9.24 -3.08 -6.23
CA VAL A 55 -8.09 -3.88 -6.67
C VAL A 55 -6.80 -3.41 -5.99
N LEU A 56 -6.63 -2.11 -5.80
CA LEU A 56 -5.48 -1.55 -5.08
C LEU A 56 -5.49 -1.97 -3.61
N ALA A 57 -6.64 -1.84 -2.93
CA ALA A 57 -6.80 -2.29 -1.54
C ALA A 57 -6.51 -3.79 -1.38
N GLU A 58 -6.90 -4.60 -2.38
CA GLU A 58 -6.56 -6.02 -2.41
C GLU A 58 -5.08 -6.28 -2.64
N ALA A 59 -4.42 -5.54 -3.53
CA ALA A 59 -2.98 -5.61 -3.74
C ALA A 59 -2.23 -5.30 -2.43
N GLU A 60 -2.68 -4.28 -1.69
CA GLU A 60 -2.16 -3.91 -0.38
C GLU A 60 -2.47 -4.95 0.71
N ARG A 61 -3.63 -5.62 0.69
CA ARG A 61 -3.96 -6.70 1.64
C ARG A 61 -2.93 -7.84 1.58
N PHE A 62 -2.48 -8.19 0.38
CA PHE A 62 -1.44 -9.19 0.19
C PHE A 62 -0.03 -8.65 0.46
N LEU A 63 0.12 -7.34 0.50
CA LEU A 63 1.33 -6.61 0.83
C LEU A 63 1.31 -6.29 2.32
N VAL A 64 1.47 -7.30 3.16
CA VAL A 64 1.82 -7.06 4.57
C VAL A 64 3.26 -6.52 4.61
N LEU A 65 3.49 -5.28 4.15
CA LEU A 65 4.80 -4.62 4.08
C LEU A 65 5.37 -4.34 5.46
N GLU A 66 4.51 -4.17 6.46
CA GLU A 66 4.89 -4.06 7.85
C GLU A 66 4.52 -5.33 8.60
N THR A 67 5.12 -6.46 8.21
CA THR A 67 4.87 -7.77 8.85
C THR A 67 5.14 -7.76 10.35
N ILE A 68 5.82 -6.72 10.86
CA ILE A 68 5.83 -6.32 12.26
C ILE A 68 5.74 -4.79 12.23
N ALA A 69 4.63 -4.19 12.68
CA ALA A 69 4.57 -2.74 12.90
C ALA A 69 5.83 -2.31 13.67
N PRO A 70 6.44 -1.16 13.36
CA PRO A 70 7.69 -0.74 13.99
C PRO A 70 7.56 -0.91 15.50
N VAL A 71 8.54 -1.61 16.09
CA VAL A 71 8.48 -2.04 17.49
C VAL A 71 8.16 -0.83 18.35
N ARG A 72 6.94 -0.79 18.90
CA ARG A 72 6.53 0.23 19.85
C ARG A 72 7.15 -0.12 21.19
N MET A 73 8.29 0.50 21.49
CA MET A 73 8.93 0.38 22.79
C MET A 73 8.16 1.20 23.82
N ASN A 74 7.56 0.54 24.82
CA ASN A 74 7.07 1.21 26.02
C ASN A 74 8.27 1.59 26.90
N ILE A 75 8.66 2.86 26.85
CA ILE A 75 9.61 3.48 27.79
C ILE A 75 8.92 3.62 29.16
N GLY A 76 8.72 2.50 29.85
CA GLY A 76 8.41 2.48 31.28
C GLY A 76 9.61 3.00 32.07
N LYS A 77 9.35 3.82 33.09
CA LYS A 77 10.33 4.53 33.96
C LYS A 77 11.53 3.66 34.35
N LYS A 78 12.61 3.68 33.56
CA LYS A 78 13.90 3.07 33.91
C LYS A 78 14.83 4.08 34.58
N LEU A 79 14.39 4.71 35.67
CA LEU A 79 15.22 5.68 36.43
C LEU A 79 14.91 5.71 37.94
N ILE A 80 14.52 4.60 38.58
CA ILE A 80 14.35 4.57 40.05
C ILE A 80 15.15 3.47 40.76
N CYS A 81 15.61 2.41 40.07
CA CYS A 81 16.33 1.32 40.73
C CYS A 81 17.86 1.31 40.57
N ASP A 82 18.45 2.28 39.84
CA ASP A 82 19.92 2.37 39.70
C ASP A 82 20.54 3.35 40.73
N SER A 83 19.81 3.67 41.81
CA SER A 83 20.27 4.57 42.87
C SER A 83 19.79 4.11 44.26
N ILE A 84 20.14 2.89 44.65
CA ILE A 84 20.23 2.45 46.06
C ILE A 84 21.53 1.66 46.22
#